data_AF-G8H2W6-F1
#
_entry.id   AF-G8H2W6-F1
#
_cell.length_a   1.000
_cell.length_b   1.000
_cell.length_c   1.000
_cell.angle_alpha   90.00
_cell.angle_beta   90.00
_cell.angle_gamma   90.00
#
_symmetry.space_group_name_H-M   'P 1'
#
loop_
_entity.id
_entity.type
_entity.pdbx_description
1 polymer ?
#
loop_
_entity_poly.entity_id
_entity_poly.type
_entity_poly.pdbx_seq_one_letter_code
_entity_poly.pdbx_strand_id
1 'polypeptide(L)'
;AVWYDGVSPKGSIYCDIVTKLRIGADVGISASVLCITRQLEAIASARTASYSAGDRRRRRIVDFAIGFGLPCLVMILHTIVQGHRYDILERVGCIPSTYWSLPAIILVILWPLVLNAIAAVYAVLAMRLFIARRYQFARILEASKSAVSTSRFIRLMALSSIQLGYAIPVTLAFRILQFTDVPLQPYTSWQNVHYGFDYVGTVTLEQFDMYPKSYRQISELSQWAYAISCADLS
;
A
#
# COMPACT_ATOMS: atom_id res chain seq x y z
N ALA A 1 16.15 -17.02 8.37
CA ALA A 1 15.90 -16.29 7.11
C ALA A 1 17.12 -16.45 6.21
N VAL A 2 16.97 -16.49 4.88
CA VAL A 2 18.08 -16.78 3.94
C VAL A 2 19.22 -15.74 4.02
N TRP A 3 18.96 -14.53 4.50
CA TRP A 3 19.92 -13.42 4.63
C TRP A 3 20.22 -13.04 6.09
N TYR A 4 20.13 -14.00 7.03
CA TYR A 4 20.35 -13.72 8.46
C TYR A 4 21.83 -13.56 8.82
N ASP A 5 22.70 -14.35 8.19
CA ASP A 5 24.16 -14.39 8.46
C ASP A 5 25.01 -13.96 7.24
N GLY A 6 24.42 -13.19 6.32
CA GLY A 6 25.16 -12.62 5.19
C GLY A 6 24.32 -12.26 3.95
N VAL A 7 24.95 -11.48 3.07
CA VAL A 7 24.40 -11.02 1.79
C VAL A 7 24.76 -11.98 0.65
N SER A 8 24.00 -13.07 0.50
CA SER A 8 24.22 -14.02 -0.59
C SER A 8 23.31 -13.74 -1.80
N PRO A 9 23.85 -13.66 -3.04
CA PRO A 9 23.05 -13.54 -4.26
C PRO A 9 22.34 -14.85 -4.67
N LYS A 10 22.41 -15.91 -3.85
CA LYS A 10 21.90 -17.28 -4.11
C LYS A 10 20.37 -17.39 -4.28
N GLY A 11 19.64 -16.28 -4.40
CA GLY A 11 18.19 -16.23 -4.58
C GLY A 11 17.72 -15.16 -5.57
N SER A 12 18.44 -14.97 -6.68
CA SER A 12 18.18 -13.87 -7.64
C SER A 12 16.72 -13.82 -8.11
N ILE A 13 16.16 -14.96 -8.54
CA ILE A 13 14.77 -15.06 -9.02
C ILE A 13 13.78 -14.68 -7.91
N TYR A 14 14.04 -15.10 -6.67
CA TYR A 14 13.19 -14.74 -5.54
C TYR A 14 13.21 -13.23 -5.31
N CYS A 15 14.39 -12.60 -5.29
CA CYS A 15 14.52 -11.16 -5.11
C CYS A 15 13.85 -10.37 -6.25
N ASP A 16 13.97 -10.80 -7.51
CA ASP A 16 13.28 -10.14 -8.64
C ASP A 16 11.76 -10.13 -8.46
N ILE A 17 11.18 -11.25 -8.00
CA ILE A 17 9.74 -11.35 -7.78
C ILE A 17 9.31 -10.53 -6.55
N VAL A 18 10.00 -10.71 -5.43
CA VAL A 18 9.62 -10.09 -4.14
C VAL A 18 9.75 -8.58 -4.18
N THR A 19 10.76 -8.04 -4.85
CA THR A 19 10.95 -6.58 -4.94
C THR A 19 9.83 -5.92 -5.74
N LYS A 20 9.38 -6.54 -6.84
CA LYS A 20 8.21 -6.08 -7.59
C LYS A 20 6.93 -6.22 -6.78
N LEU A 21 6.73 -7.35 -6.09
CA LEU A 21 5.56 -7.56 -5.24
C LEU A 21 5.52 -6.57 -4.08
N ARG A 22 6.66 -6.19 -3.49
CA ARG A 22 6.73 -5.16 -2.43
C ARG A 22 6.20 -3.81 -2.93
N ILE A 23 6.62 -3.36 -4.11
CA ILE A 23 6.10 -2.12 -4.72
C ILE A 23 4.58 -2.21 -4.96
N GLY A 24 4.12 -3.33 -5.53
CA GLY A 24 2.70 -3.55 -5.76
C GLY A 24 1.89 -3.62 -4.47
N ALA A 25 2.43 -4.25 -3.43
CA ALA A 25 1.76 -4.44 -2.15
C ALA A 25 1.56 -3.13 -1.39
N ASP A 26 2.50 -2.19 -1.43
CA ASP A 26 2.35 -0.85 -0.82
C ASP A 26 1.10 -0.12 -1.37
N VAL A 27 0.93 -0.15 -2.69
CA VAL A 27 -0.25 0.41 -3.36
C VAL A 27 -1.48 -0.46 -3.14
N GLY A 28 -1.33 -1.78 -3.16
CA GLY A 28 -2.41 -2.76 -3.00
C GLY A 28 -3.07 -2.71 -1.63
N ILE A 29 -2.29 -2.48 -0.56
CA ILE A 29 -2.81 -2.28 0.79
C ILE A 29 -3.70 -1.03 0.82
N SER A 30 -3.20 0.10 0.31
CA SER A 30 -3.94 1.36 0.26
C SER A 30 -5.20 1.25 -0.62
N ALA A 31 -5.10 0.57 -1.75
CA ALA A 31 -6.22 0.29 -2.65
C ALA A 31 -7.29 -0.60 -2.00
N SER A 32 -6.88 -1.60 -1.22
CA SER A 32 -7.79 -2.49 -0.49
C SER A 32 -8.57 -1.73 0.57
N VAL A 33 -7.92 -0.84 1.32
CA VAL A 33 -8.57 0.04 2.31
C VAL A 33 -9.61 0.95 1.63
N LEU A 34 -9.29 1.50 0.45
CA LEU A 34 -10.25 2.28 -0.34
C LEU A 34 -11.47 1.44 -0.76
N CYS A 35 -11.25 0.22 -1.26
CA CYS A 35 -12.36 -0.68 -1.64
C CYS A 35 -13.26 -1.02 -0.44
N ILE A 36 -12.67 -1.32 0.72
CA ILE A 36 -13.41 -1.62 1.96
C ILE A 36 -14.22 -0.39 2.41
N THR A 37 -13.59 0.78 2.53
CA THR A 37 -14.28 2.00 2.97
C THR A 37 -15.39 2.43 2.02
N ARG A 38 -15.21 2.27 0.70
CA ARG A 38 -16.26 2.45 -0.30
C ARG A 38 -17.40 1.46 -0.11
N GLN A 39 -17.11 0.20 0.19
CA GLN A 39 -18.13 -0.81 0.52
C GLN A 39 -18.94 -0.40 1.74
N LEU A 40 -18.26 0.04 2.80
CA LEU A 40 -18.89 0.50 4.05
C LEU A 40 -19.79 1.72 3.81
N GLU A 41 -19.36 2.71 3.03
CA GLU A 41 -20.16 3.90 2.70
C GLU A 41 -21.45 3.54 1.94
N ALA A 42 -21.37 2.61 0.99
CA ALA A 42 -22.56 2.19 0.23
C ALA A 42 -23.57 1.41 1.10
N ILE A 43 -23.09 0.64 2.08
CA ILE A 43 -23.95 -0.02 3.06
C ILE A 43 -24.57 1.03 4.00
N ALA A 44 -23.78 1.97 4.51
CA ALA A 44 -24.25 3.03 5.40
C ALA A 44 -25.28 3.96 4.74
N SER A 45 -25.13 4.23 3.45
CA SER A 45 -26.08 5.02 2.66
C SER A 45 -27.36 4.25 2.27
N ALA A 46 -27.45 2.95 2.59
CA ALA A 46 -28.50 2.02 2.18
C ALA A 46 -28.66 1.88 0.65
N ARG A 47 -27.72 2.38 -0.16
CA ARG A 47 -27.74 2.24 -1.63
C ARG A 47 -27.67 0.78 -2.07
N THR A 48 -27.11 -0.10 -1.23
CA THR A 48 -27.03 -1.54 -1.52
C THR A 48 -28.39 -2.20 -1.73
N ALA A 49 -29.45 -1.69 -1.08
CA ALA A 49 -30.80 -2.23 -1.22
C ALA A 49 -31.43 -1.92 -2.60
N SER A 50 -31.01 -0.85 -3.26
CA SER A 50 -31.56 -0.43 -4.57
C SER A 50 -30.72 -0.88 -5.76
N TYR A 51 -29.61 -1.60 -5.55
CA TYR A 51 -28.75 -2.01 -6.67
C TYR A 51 -29.40 -3.08 -7.55
N SER A 52 -29.33 -2.84 -8.86
CA SER A 52 -29.56 -3.85 -9.88
C SER A 52 -28.43 -4.89 -9.92
N ALA A 53 -28.67 -6.04 -10.55
CA ALA A 53 -27.62 -7.02 -10.86
C ALA A 53 -26.47 -6.40 -11.70
N GLY A 54 -26.81 -5.47 -12.61
CA GLY A 54 -25.84 -4.71 -13.40
C GLY A 54 -24.95 -3.82 -12.55
N ASP A 55 -25.52 -3.09 -11.60
CA ASP A 55 -24.78 -2.20 -10.69
C ASP A 55 -23.81 -2.98 -9.80
N ARG A 56 -24.27 -4.13 -9.28
CA ARG A 56 -23.41 -5.04 -8.51
C ARG A 56 -22.22 -5.56 -9.32
N ARG A 57 -22.41 -5.86 -10.61
CA ARG A 57 -21.31 -6.29 -11.51
C ARG A 57 -20.34 -5.15 -11.78
N ARG A 58 -20.85 -3.97 -12.17
CA ARG A 58 -20.02 -2.78 -12.44
C ARG A 58 -19.17 -2.41 -11.23
N ARG A 59 -19.76 -2.46 -10.03
CA ARG A 59 -19.04 -2.17 -8.80
C ARG A 59 -17.90 -3.15 -8.52
N ARG A 60 -18.15 -4.47 -8.65
CA ARG A 60 -17.11 -5.50 -8.50
C ARG A 60 -15.96 -5.29 -9.49
N ILE A 61 -16.27 -4.93 -10.74
CA ILE A 61 -15.25 -4.62 -11.75
C ILE A 61 -14.41 -3.42 -11.33
N VAL A 62 -15.04 -2.35 -10.82
CA VAL A 62 -14.32 -1.17 -10.33
C VAL A 62 -13.44 -1.51 -9.12
N ASP A 63 -13.97 -2.25 -8.14
CA ASP A 63 -13.21 -2.63 -6.95
C ASP A 63 -12.04 -3.57 -7.31
N PHE A 64 -12.20 -4.44 -8.32
CA PHE A 64 -11.12 -5.27 -8.85
C PHE A 64 -10.08 -4.44 -9.63
N ALA A 65 -10.53 -3.49 -10.45
CA ALA A 65 -9.63 -2.59 -11.18
C ALA A 65 -8.79 -1.72 -10.22
N ILE A 66 -9.38 -1.26 -9.12
CA ILE A 66 -8.66 -0.50 -8.08
C ILE A 66 -7.76 -1.41 -7.25
N GLY A 67 -8.28 -2.52 -6.74
CA GLY A 67 -7.56 -3.41 -5.81
C GLY A 67 -6.46 -4.24 -6.45
N PHE A 68 -6.55 -4.54 -7.75
CA PHE A 68 -5.56 -5.36 -8.47
C PHE A 68 -4.98 -4.64 -9.68
N GLY A 69 -5.82 -4.01 -10.50
CA GLY A 69 -5.37 -3.33 -11.72
C GLY A 69 -4.38 -2.19 -11.45
N LEU A 70 -4.68 -1.33 -10.47
CA LEU A 70 -3.80 -0.21 -10.12
C LEU A 70 -2.45 -0.66 -9.54
N PRO A 71 -2.38 -1.59 -8.55
CA PRO A 71 -1.10 -2.18 -8.13
C PRO A 71 -0.28 -2.77 -9.27
N CYS A 72 -0.89 -3.55 -10.16
CA CYS A 72 -0.19 -4.10 -11.32
C CYS A 72 0.34 -3.01 -12.26
N LEU A 73 -0.45 -1.96 -12.48
CA LEU A 73 -0.01 -0.81 -13.29
C LEU A 73 1.21 -0.12 -12.65
N VAL A 74 1.18 0.11 -11.33
CA VAL A 74 2.32 0.74 -10.63
C VAL A 74 3.55 -0.17 -10.65
N MET A 75 3.41 -1.49 -10.53
CA MET A 75 4.53 -2.44 -10.68
C MET A 75 5.20 -2.35 -12.05
N ILE A 76 4.40 -2.18 -13.11
CA ILE A 76 4.90 -1.97 -14.47
C ILE A 76 5.57 -0.60 -14.57
N LEU A 77 4.91 0.48 -14.13
CA LEU A 77 5.46 1.84 -14.18
C LEU A 77 6.75 1.99 -13.36
N HIS A 78 6.90 1.22 -12.28
CA HIS A 78 8.13 1.21 -11.48
C HIS A 78 9.36 0.85 -12.32
N THR A 79 9.22 0.08 -13.41
CA THR A 79 10.34 -0.19 -14.33
C THR A 79 10.96 1.09 -14.90
N ILE A 80 10.19 2.16 -15.08
CA ILE A 80 10.69 3.42 -15.64
C ILE A 80 11.68 4.12 -14.70
N VAL A 81 11.47 3.94 -13.40
CA VAL A 81 12.18 4.63 -12.32
C VAL A 81 13.04 3.67 -11.51
N GLN A 82 13.31 2.48 -12.03
CA GLN A 82 14.14 1.48 -11.38
C GLN A 82 15.59 1.71 -11.80
N GLY A 83 16.46 2.07 -10.85
CA GLY A 83 17.87 2.38 -11.16
C GLY A 83 18.69 1.13 -11.45
N HIS A 84 18.50 0.09 -10.64
CA HIS A 84 19.17 -1.20 -10.77
C HIS A 84 18.25 -2.34 -10.32
N ARG A 85 18.66 -3.60 -10.47
CA ARG A 85 17.79 -4.76 -10.22
C ARG A 85 17.16 -4.72 -8.83
N TYR A 86 17.96 -4.70 -7.78
CA TYR A 86 17.50 -4.62 -6.39
C TYR A 86 18.70 -4.48 -5.44
N ASP A 87 18.39 -4.15 -4.19
CA ASP A 87 19.34 -4.16 -3.09
C ASP A 87 19.07 -5.34 -2.14
N ILE A 88 20.12 -5.92 -1.57
CA ILE A 88 20.03 -6.92 -0.50
C ILE A 88 20.59 -6.28 0.76
N LEU A 89 19.74 -6.11 1.76
CA LEU A 89 20.14 -5.69 3.09
C LEU A 89 20.26 -6.92 3.98
N GLU A 90 21.38 -7.04 4.69
CA GLU A 90 21.56 -8.09 5.69
C GLU A 90 20.47 -8.00 6.78
N ARG A 91 19.94 -9.14 7.23
CA ARG A 91 18.75 -9.32 8.10
C ARG A 91 17.40 -8.90 7.51
N VAL A 92 17.34 -7.92 6.61
CA VAL A 92 16.07 -7.42 6.01
C VAL A 92 15.68 -8.20 4.74
N GLY A 93 16.65 -8.53 3.90
CA GLY A 93 16.48 -9.20 2.61
C GLY A 93 16.40 -8.25 1.42
N CYS A 94 15.68 -8.65 0.37
CA CYS A 94 15.63 -7.92 -0.90
C CYS A 94 14.73 -6.68 -0.82
N ILE A 95 15.24 -5.53 -1.28
CA ILE A 95 14.56 -4.23 -1.32
C ILE A 95 14.56 -3.71 -2.76
N PRO A 96 13.44 -3.16 -3.26
CA PRO A 96 13.39 -2.58 -4.59
C PRO A 96 14.29 -1.34 -4.67
N SER A 97 15.07 -1.24 -5.74
CA SER A 97 15.78 -0.01 -6.07
C SER A 97 14.85 0.95 -6.81
N THR A 98 14.73 2.18 -6.31
CA THR A 98 13.98 3.25 -6.96
C THR A 98 14.89 4.47 -7.12
N TYR A 99 15.07 4.91 -8.35
CA TYR A 99 15.82 6.11 -8.69
C TYR A 99 15.04 7.36 -8.26
N TRP A 100 15.54 8.04 -7.22
CA TRP A 100 14.86 9.17 -6.59
C TRP A 100 14.82 10.39 -7.52
N SER A 101 13.72 10.53 -8.24
CA SER A 101 13.52 11.53 -9.28
C SER A 101 12.06 11.97 -9.33
N LEU A 102 11.77 13.09 -9.99
CA LEU A 102 10.40 13.60 -10.12
C LEU A 102 9.42 12.55 -10.71
N PRO A 103 9.79 11.75 -11.74
CA PRO A 103 8.94 10.67 -12.21
C PRO A 103 8.66 9.60 -11.14
N ALA A 104 9.61 9.27 -10.26
CA ALA A 104 9.38 8.28 -9.20
C ALA A 104 8.28 8.73 -8.24
N ILE A 105 8.23 10.03 -7.94
CA ILE A 105 7.19 10.62 -7.10
C ILE A 105 5.82 10.38 -7.72
N ILE A 106 5.66 10.76 -8.99
CA ILE A 106 4.37 10.75 -9.68
C ILE A 106 3.92 9.32 -9.98
N LEU A 107 4.84 8.46 -10.42
CA LEU A 107 4.51 7.13 -10.92
C LEU A 107 4.29 6.09 -9.82
N VAL A 108 4.94 6.25 -8.66
CA VAL A 108 4.97 5.21 -7.62
C VAL A 108 4.57 5.77 -6.26
N ILE A 109 5.24 6.80 -5.78
CA ILE A 109 5.16 7.26 -4.38
C ILE A 109 3.84 7.98 -4.06
N LEU A 110 3.26 8.66 -5.05
CA LEU A 110 2.04 9.46 -4.87
C LEU A 110 0.79 8.59 -4.64
N TRP A 111 0.73 7.40 -5.24
CA TRP A 111 -0.48 6.58 -5.27
C TRP A 111 -0.99 6.14 -3.90
N PRO A 112 -0.16 5.60 -2.98
CA PRO A 112 -0.61 5.25 -1.64
C PRO A 112 -1.24 6.43 -0.89
N LEU A 113 -0.65 7.63 -1.00
CA LEU A 113 -1.16 8.85 -0.35
C LEU A 113 -2.52 9.26 -0.91
N VAL A 114 -2.66 9.27 -2.24
CA VAL A 114 -3.92 9.61 -2.91
C VAL A 114 -5.01 8.61 -2.55
N LEU A 115 -4.72 7.31 -2.58
CA LEU A 115 -5.69 6.26 -2.25
C LEU A 115 -6.14 6.35 -0.79
N ASN A 116 -5.21 6.54 0.15
CA ASN A 116 -5.55 6.69 1.57
C ASN A 116 -6.34 7.97 1.84
N ALA A 117 -6.04 9.08 1.16
CA ALA A 117 -6.80 10.32 1.29
C ALA A 117 -8.25 10.13 0.81
N ILE A 118 -8.45 9.48 -0.35
CA ILE A 118 -9.79 9.17 -0.86
C ILE A 118 -10.52 8.20 0.09
N ALA A 119 -9.82 7.19 0.61
CA ALA A 119 -10.38 6.25 1.57
C ALA A 119 -10.82 6.95 2.87
N ALA A 120 -10.06 7.94 3.35
CA ALA A 120 -10.43 8.75 4.51
C ALA A 120 -11.72 9.54 4.29
N VAL A 121 -11.91 10.12 3.09
CA VAL A 121 -13.16 10.80 2.75
C VAL A 121 -14.34 9.81 2.82
N TYR A 122 -14.21 8.62 2.21
CA TYR A 122 -15.25 7.59 2.28
C TYR A 122 -15.51 7.09 3.71
N ALA A 123 -14.46 6.92 4.52
CA ALA A 123 -14.59 6.52 5.92
C ALA A 123 -15.37 7.54 6.74
N VAL A 124 -15.08 8.85 6.56
CA VAL A 124 -15.81 9.93 7.24
C VAL A 124 -17.27 9.97 6.79
N LEU A 125 -17.54 9.82 5.49
CA LEU A 125 -18.91 9.76 4.97
C LEU A 125 -19.68 8.55 5.53
N ALA A 126 -19.06 7.36 5.53
CA ALA A 126 -19.63 6.15 6.09
C ALA A 126 -19.98 6.32 7.57
N MET A 127 -19.05 6.89 8.35
CA MET A 127 -19.22 7.13 9.78
C MET A 127 -20.35 8.14 10.05
N ARG A 128 -20.39 9.25 9.31
CA ARG A 128 -21.48 10.25 9.44
C ARG A 128 -22.85 9.65 9.15
N LEU A 129 -22.96 8.87 8.06
CA LEU A 129 -24.19 8.19 7.68
C LEU A 129 -24.63 7.15 8.72
N PHE A 130 -23.66 6.39 9.25
CA PHE A 130 -23.92 5.43 10.32
C PHE A 130 -24.47 6.11 11.57
N ILE A 131 -23.83 7.19 12.04
CA ILE A 131 -24.27 7.93 13.23
C ILE A 131 -25.68 8.50 13.01
N ALA A 132 -25.93 9.12 11.85
CA ALA A 132 -27.23 9.72 11.52
C ALA A 132 -28.36 8.68 11.46
N ARG A 133 -28.06 7.45 11.03
CA ARG A 133 -29.05 6.38 10.82
C ARG A 133 -28.98 5.27 11.85
N ARG A 134 -28.25 5.46 12.96
CA ARG A 134 -27.92 4.40 13.93
C ARG A 134 -29.12 3.62 14.47
N TYR A 135 -30.28 4.28 14.59
CA TYR A 135 -31.53 3.67 15.06
C TYR A 135 -32.24 2.81 14.00
N GLN A 136 -32.07 3.13 12.71
CA GLN A 136 -32.61 2.36 11.59
C GLN A 136 -31.60 1.34 11.04
N PHE A 137 -30.35 1.41 11.49
CA PHE A 137 -29.23 0.67 10.92
C PHE A 137 -29.39 -0.85 11.05
N ALA A 138 -29.89 -1.34 12.19
CA ALA A 138 -30.16 -2.77 12.37
C ALA A 138 -31.15 -3.29 11.31
N ARG A 139 -32.22 -2.52 11.02
CA ARG A 139 -33.20 -2.85 9.98
C ARG A 139 -32.65 -2.71 8.58
N ILE A 140 -31.81 -1.71 8.31
CA ILE A 140 -31.15 -1.52 7.00
C ILE A 140 -30.24 -2.70 6.69
N LEU A 141 -29.51 -3.21 7.68
CA LEU A 141 -28.58 -4.32 7.50
C LEU A 141 -29.33 -5.63 7.15
N GLU A 142 -30.43 -5.91 7.86
CA GLU A 142 -31.34 -7.02 7.54
C GLU A 142 -31.96 -6.87 6.14
N ALA A 143 -32.48 -5.68 5.83
CA ALA A 143 -33.12 -5.41 4.53
C ALA A 143 -32.13 -5.45 3.35
N SER A 144 -30.86 -5.10 3.58
CA SER A 144 -29.83 -5.07 2.54
C SER A 144 -29.35 -6.46 2.08
N LYS A 145 -29.86 -7.56 2.68
CA LYS A 145 -29.35 -8.93 2.49
C LYS A 145 -27.81 -8.99 2.58
N SER A 146 -27.21 -8.12 3.38
CA SER A 146 -25.77 -8.06 3.53
C SER A 146 -25.33 -9.27 4.34
N ALA A 147 -24.31 -10.00 3.88
CA ALA A 147 -23.73 -11.14 4.59
C ALA A 147 -22.97 -10.74 5.88
N VAL A 148 -23.12 -9.49 6.33
CA VAL A 148 -22.33 -8.85 7.40
C VAL A 148 -23.28 -8.45 8.52
N SER A 149 -23.01 -8.91 9.74
CA SER A 149 -23.75 -8.52 10.95
C SER A 149 -23.38 -7.11 11.43
N THR A 150 -24.25 -6.48 12.23
CA THR A 150 -24.04 -5.11 12.72
C THR A 150 -22.74 -4.96 13.50
N SER A 151 -22.41 -5.95 14.33
CA SER A 151 -21.15 -5.99 15.10
C SER A 151 -19.93 -6.06 14.18
N ARG A 152 -19.97 -6.91 13.13
CA ARG A 152 -18.88 -7.01 12.15
C ARG A 152 -18.70 -5.69 11.37
N PHE A 153 -19.80 -5.04 10.99
CA PHE A 153 -19.76 -3.74 10.31
C PHE A 153 -19.09 -2.66 11.16
N ILE A 154 -19.48 -2.53 12.43
CA ILE A 154 -18.90 -1.55 13.36
C ILE A 154 -17.41 -1.80 13.56
N ARG A 155 -17.03 -3.08 13.76
CA ARG A 155 -15.62 -3.46 13.91
C ARG A 155 -14.80 -3.09 12.67
N LEU A 156 -15.28 -3.40 11.46
CA LEU A 156 -14.60 -3.06 10.21
C LEU A 156 -14.47 -1.55 10.02
N MET A 157 -15.49 -0.78 10.38
CA MET A 157 -15.45 0.67 10.31
C MET A 157 -14.46 1.28 11.30
N ALA A 158 -14.40 0.76 12.53
CA ALA A 158 -13.41 1.16 13.52
C ALA A 158 -11.98 0.84 13.08
N LEU A 159 -11.73 -0.41 12.64
CA LEU A 159 -10.44 -0.86 12.13
C LEU A 159 -9.97 -0.01 10.95
N SER A 160 -10.84 0.22 9.96
CA SER A 160 -10.49 1.04 8.79
C SER A 160 -10.19 2.50 9.16
N SER A 161 -10.92 3.06 10.13
CA SER A 161 -10.70 4.44 10.59
C SER A 161 -9.40 4.58 11.38
N ILE A 162 -9.08 3.62 12.25
CA ILE A 162 -7.82 3.57 13.00
C ILE A 162 -6.65 3.40 12.04
N GLN A 163 -6.77 2.46 11.09
CA GLN A 163 -5.76 2.22 10.07
C GLN A 163 -5.46 3.49 9.28
N LEU A 164 -6.49 4.23 8.83
CA LEU A 164 -6.30 5.49 8.10
C LEU A 164 -5.71 6.59 8.97
N GLY A 165 -6.16 6.70 10.23
CA GLY A 165 -5.65 7.65 11.20
C GLY A 165 -4.18 7.45 11.54
N TYR A 166 -3.67 6.22 11.44
CA TYR A 166 -2.26 5.89 11.61
C TYR A 166 -1.48 5.97 10.29
N ALA A 167 -1.97 5.34 9.22
CA ALA A 167 -1.25 5.19 7.97
C ALA A 167 -0.96 6.53 7.28
N ILE A 168 -1.90 7.48 7.28
CA ILE A 168 -1.73 8.78 6.63
C ILE A 168 -0.58 9.59 7.27
N PRO A 169 -0.60 9.88 8.59
CA PRO A 169 0.46 10.68 9.20
C PRO A 169 1.81 9.98 9.15
N VAL A 170 1.85 8.65 9.33
CA VAL A 170 3.09 7.87 9.25
C VAL A 170 3.69 7.92 7.86
N THR A 171 2.88 7.66 6.81
CA THR A 171 3.36 7.72 5.42
C THR A 171 3.83 9.13 5.07
N LEU A 172 3.08 10.16 5.48
CA LEU A 172 3.44 11.55 5.22
C LEU A 172 4.75 11.95 5.91
N ALA A 173 4.91 11.62 7.19
CA ALA A 173 6.13 11.89 7.95
C ALA A 173 7.34 11.22 7.29
N PHE A 174 7.21 9.96 6.85
CA PHE A 174 8.28 9.27 6.15
C PHE A 174 8.64 9.93 4.81
N ARG A 175 7.64 10.34 4.02
CA ARG A 175 7.93 11.04 2.76
C ARG A 175 8.63 12.38 3.02
N ILE A 176 8.21 13.14 4.03
CA ILE A 176 8.86 14.41 4.39
C ILE A 176 10.33 14.18 4.76
N LEU A 177 10.62 13.22 5.65
CA LEU A 177 12.00 12.89 6.03
C LEU A 177 12.83 12.43 4.83
N GLN A 178 12.24 11.61 3.95
CA GLN A 178 12.92 11.16 2.73
C GLN A 178 13.24 12.32 1.78
N PHE A 179 12.35 13.32 1.66
CA PHE A 179 12.57 14.52 0.84
C PHE A 179 13.62 15.46 1.43
N THR A 180 13.80 15.50 2.76
CA THR A 180 14.83 16.33 3.39
C THR A 180 16.22 15.70 3.31
N ASP A 181 16.30 14.37 3.37
CA ASP A 181 17.57 13.65 3.44
C ASP A 181 18.12 13.25 2.06
N VAL A 182 17.24 13.05 1.07
CA VAL A 182 17.61 12.56 -0.26
C VAL A 182 17.24 13.59 -1.33
N PRO A 183 18.22 14.30 -1.93
CA PRO A 183 17.95 15.27 -2.98
C PRO A 183 17.45 14.58 -4.25
N LEU A 184 16.45 15.16 -4.89
CA LEU A 184 15.90 14.67 -6.16
C LEU A 184 16.95 14.75 -7.26
N GLN A 185 17.17 13.64 -7.94
CA GLN A 185 18.05 13.56 -9.10
C GLN A 185 17.27 13.84 -10.39
N PRO A 186 17.87 14.52 -11.37
CA PRO A 186 17.22 14.80 -12.65
C PRO A 186 17.04 13.51 -13.46
N TYR A 187 15.83 13.27 -13.96
CA TYR A 187 15.58 12.19 -14.91
C TYR A 187 15.97 12.66 -16.33
N THR A 188 17.19 12.34 -16.76
CA THR A 188 17.73 12.82 -18.05
C THR A 188 17.32 11.93 -19.22
N SER A 189 17.61 10.63 -19.14
CA SER A 189 17.23 9.64 -20.16
C SER A 189 17.02 8.26 -19.56
N TRP A 190 16.31 7.40 -20.30
CA TRP A 190 16.16 5.99 -19.94
C TRP A 190 17.52 5.30 -19.75
N GLN A 191 18.47 5.56 -20.66
CA GLN A 191 19.80 4.94 -20.58
C GLN A 191 20.59 5.38 -19.35
N ASN A 192 20.42 6.63 -18.89
CA ASN A 192 21.11 7.12 -17.71
C ASN A 192 20.58 6.45 -16.43
N VAL A 193 19.26 6.33 -16.30
CA VAL A 193 18.63 5.70 -15.14
C VAL A 193 18.91 4.20 -15.09
N HIS A 194 18.96 3.53 -16.24
CA HIS A 194 19.21 2.08 -16.33
C HIS A 194 20.67 1.72 -16.59
N TYR A 195 21.60 2.67 -16.38
CA TYR A 195 23.01 2.39 -16.59
C TYR A 195 23.50 1.34 -15.59
N GLY A 196 24.01 0.21 -16.09
CA GLY A 196 24.43 -0.90 -15.23
C GLY A 196 23.29 -1.59 -14.49
N PHE A 197 22.10 -1.65 -15.09
CA PHE A 197 20.87 -2.17 -14.46
C PHE A 197 21.04 -3.54 -13.77
N ASP A 198 21.86 -4.43 -14.32
CA ASP A 198 22.12 -5.77 -13.75
C ASP A 198 22.86 -5.76 -12.42
N TYR A 199 23.30 -4.59 -11.95
CA TYR A 199 23.90 -4.42 -10.63
C TYR A 199 22.94 -4.83 -9.51
N VAL A 200 23.49 -5.57 -8.55
CA VAL A 200 22.82 -5.95 -7.31
C VAL A 200 23.57 -5.30 -6.16
N GLY A 201 22.93 -4.34 -5.50
CA GLY A 201 23.53 -3.70 -4.33
C GLY A 201 23.46 -4.64 -3.13
N THR A 202 24.51 -4.66 -2.32
CA THR A 202 24.56 -5.46 -1.09
C THR A 202 25.01 -4.56 0.05
N VAL A 203 24.25 -4.53 1.13
CA VAL A 203 24.53 -3.73 2.32
C VAL A 203 24.70 -4.69 3.51
N THR A 204 25.91 -4.75 4.06
CA THR A 204 26.22 -5.54 5.26
C THR A 204 25.65 -4.88 6.52
N LEU A 205 25.58 -5.60 7.64
CA LEU A 205 25.09 -5.05 8.90
C LEU A 205 25.90 -3.84 9.38
N GLU A 206 27.22 -3.89 9.23
CA GLU A 206 28.09 -2.78 9.61
C GLU A 206 27.77 -1.51 8.82
N GLN A 207 27.53 -1.65 7.51
CA GLN A 207 27.13 -0.55 6.64
C GLN A 207 25.70 -0.09 6.96
N PHE A 208 24.81 -1.04 7.25
CA PHE A 208 23.43 -0.75 7.62
C PHE A 208 23.37 0.07 8.91
N ASP A 209 24.25 -0.20 9.87
CA ASP A 209 24.34 0.50 11.16
C ASP A 209 24.83 1.95 11.04
N MET A 210 25.51 2.29 9.94
CA MET A 210 25.90 3.68 9.63
C MET A 210 24.73 4.53 9.15
N TYR A 211 23.63 3.93 8.69
CA TYR A 211 22.46 4.70 8.29
C TYR A 211 21.75 5.32 9.50
N PRO A 212 21.06 6.46 9.31
CA PRO A 212 20.23 7.07 10.34
C PRO A 212 19.31 6.05 11.01
N LYS A 213 19.15 6.16 12.33
CA LYS A 213 18.30 5.23 13.10
C LYS A 213 16.88 5.13 12.54
N SER A 214 16.34 6.24 12.03
CA SER A 214 15.04 6.29 11.34
C SER A 214 14.99 5.35 10.15
N TYR A 215 15.97 5.41 9.25
CA TYR A 215 16.04 4.55 8.06
C TYR A 215 16.11 3.06 8.43
N ARG A 216 16.88 2.72 9.46
CA ARG A 216 16.98 1.34 9.95
C ARG A 216 15.65 0.82 10.48
N GLN A 217 15.04 1.56 11.40
CA GLN A 217 13.75 1.18 11.99
C GLN A 217 12.66 1.04 10.91
N ILE A 218 12.65 1.91 9.90
CA ILE A 218 11.69 1.84 8.79
C ILE A 218 11.91 0.59 7.95
N SER A 219 13.15 0.29 7.60
CA SER A 219 13.47 -0.86 6.75
C SER A 219 13.06 -2.17 7.43
N GLU A 220 13.34 -2.29 8.74
CA GLU A 220 12.87 -3.42 9.55
C GLU A 220 11.34 -3.44 9.69
N LEU A 221 10.70 -2.31 10.03
CA LEU A 221 9.24 -2.23 10.15
C LEU A 221 8.53 -2.55 8.84
N SER A 222 9.05 -2.11 7.70
CA SER A 222 8.47 -2.37 6.38
C SER A 222 8.45 -3.86 6.05
N GLN A 223 9.41 -4.63 6.55
CA GLN A 223 9.42 -6.08 6.40
C GLN A 223 8.32 -6.74 7.23
N TRP A 224 8.15 -6.30 8.49
CA TRP A 224 7.12 -6.85 9.38
C TRP A 224 5.72 -6.35 9.04
N ALA A 225 5.56 -5.16 8.45
CA ALA A 225 4.27 -4.58 8.09
C ALA A 225 3.46 -5.47 7.15
N TYR A 226 4.13 -6.15 6.20
CA TYR A 226 3.47 -7.12 5.33
C TYR A 226 2.98 -8.36 6.09
N ALA A 227 3.77 -8.86 7.05
CA ALA A 227 3.37 -9.99 7.89
C ALA A 227 2.22 -9.63 8.84
N ILE A 228 2.25 -8.43 9.42
CA ILE A 228 1.21 -7.89 10.31
C ILE A 228 -0.10 -7.67 9.55
N SER A 229 -0.04 -7.09 8.34
CA SER A 229 -1.22 -6.86 7.50
C SER A 229 -1.93 -8.18 7.13
N CYS A 230 -1.19 -9.27 6.97
CA CYS A 230 -1.76 -10.60 6.75
C CYS A 230 -2.43 -11.18 8.00
N ALA A 231 -1.95 -10.84 9.20
CA ALA A 231 -2.53 -11.29 10.47
C ALA A 231 -3.83 -10.54 10.82
N ASP A 232 -3.99 -9.28 10.39
CA ASP A 232 -5.24 -8.52 10.57
C ASP A 232 -6.40 -9.03 9.68
N LEU A 233 -6.08 -9.85 8.67
CA LEU A 233 -7.03 -10.44 7.72
C LEU A 233 -7.49 -11.86 8.10
N SER A 234 -6.90 -12.49 9.12
CA SER A 234 -7.26 -13.83 9.64
C SER A 234 -8.06 -13.74 10.93
#